data_AF-A0A6M3IKY1-F1
#
_entry.id   AF-A0A6M3IKY1-F1
#
_cell.length_a   1.000
_cell.length_b   1.000
_cell.length_c   1.000
_cell.angle_alpha   90.00
_cell.angle_beta   90.00
_cell.angle_gamma   90.00
#
_symmetry.space_group_name_H-M   'P 1'
#
loop_
_entity.id
_entity.type
_entity.pdbx_description
1 polymer ?
#
loop_
_entity_poly.entity_id
_entity_poly.type
_entity_poly.pdbx_seq_one_letter_code
_entity_poly.pdbx_strand_id
1 'polypeptide(L)'
;MGVLTAATMITAMRLELQDPADGSTIWSDAELTRGITKSVSLMSRLIPKRVIVETTLTREVTGEALTIASSTGTLAYKPVKVGSVSITGETLDTDYTINYLTGVVTEKGALLIDGAYTVSYKLDPKMLDISTLLSDYIKIERVEYPAGDSPATHITPNDIFGSLVIFKDDVTLMTNKHIRIVYLTFWTAPGASAGDYPTSLDNAVVIGAVGQSLIFKAELYVQEAITNITASKTLLDAISAVTAPTAPTITGYLTSAETALNAAIARFAAAVLEVDKMDAPLANAATAMGKVAAEIALGNGYLDSGSALITTINDADRVADTYAGYAQAEAALGQGYGIESQQDISLAIAWEARAAREMGIGNSYVNEAVQRLAEASRLVDKYQMDVGKYTQDNAYYQAQLAKSREYQTTAAQYLEIAGRYLSSGQAKINEMFVMLGVKPEFQFYKGSSEQFV
;
A
#
# COMPACT_ATOMS: atom_id res chain seq x y z
N MET A 1 -42.86 -22.30 -36.32
CA MET A 1 -41.86 -22.26 -35.23
C MET A 1 -42.44 -21.40 -34.12
N GLY A 2 -42.50 -21.92 -32.88
CA GLY A 2 -43.01 -21.16 -31.74
C GLY A 2 -42.07 -20.01 -31.40
N VAL A 3 -42.60 -18.93 -30.84
CA VAL A 3 -41.80 -17.75 -30.46
C VAL A 3 -40.90 -18.12 -29.28
N LEU A 4 -39.59 -17.84 -29.38
CA LEU A 4 -38.62 -18.23 -28.35
C LEU A 4 -38.70 -17.29 -27.13
N THR A 5 -38.91 -17.87 -25.95
CA THR A 5 -38.73 -17.18 -24.66
C THR A 5 -37.26 -17.23 -24.24
N ALA A 6 -36.88 -16.46 -23.21
CA ALA A 6 -35.52 -16.49 -22.68
C ALA A 6 -35.11 -17.91 -22.25
N ALA A 7 -36.02 -18.68 -21.64
CA ALA A 7 -35.77 -20.04 -21.21
C ALA A 7 -35.43 -20.97 -22.38
N THR A 8 -36.16 -20.89 -23.50
CA THR A 8 -35.88 -21.72 -24.68
C THR A 8 -34.55 -21.32 -25.34
N MET A 9 -34.24 -20.02 -25.37
CA MET A 9 -32.94 -19.54 -25.86
C MET A 9 -31.79 -20.01 -24.97
N ILE A 10 -31.93 -19.96 -23.65
CA ILE A 10 -30.94 -20.48 -22.69
C ILE A 10 -30.65 -21.96 -22.96
N THR A 11 -31.68 -22.79 -23.18
CA THR A 11 -31.49 -24.19 -23.54
C THR A 11 -30.70 -24.36 -24.83
N ALA A 12 -30.99 -23.57 -25.87
CA ALA A 12 -30.23 -23.61 -27.13
C ALA A 12 -28.78 -23.14 -26.94
N MET A 13 -28.55 -22.09 -26.15
CA MET A 13 -27.21 -21.60 -25.81
C MET A 13 -26.40 -22.64 -25.05
N ARG A 14 -26.99 -23.34 -24.08
CA ARG A 14 -26.31 -24.41 -23.32
C ARG A 14 -25.87 -25.55 -24.23
N LEU A 15 -26.71 -25.94 -25.19
CA LEU A 15 -26.35 -26.94 -26.20
C LEU A 15 -25.17 -26.47 -27.05
N GLU A 16 -25.20 -25.24 -27.55
CA GLU A 16 -24.13 -24.67 -28.38
C GLU A 16 -22.82 -24.50 -27.61
N LEU A 17 -22.91 -24.15 -26.32
CA LEU A 17 -21.76 -24.01 -25.42
C LEU A 17 -21.23 -25.36 -24.91
N GLN A 18 -21.88 -26.47 -25.26
CA GLN A 18 -21.58 -27.83 -24.77
C GLN A 18 -21.58 -27.90 -23.23
N ASP A 19 -22.52 -27.19 -22.61
CA ASP A 19 -22.65 -27.14 -21.16
C ASP A 19 -23.09 -28.52 -20.60
N PRO A 20 -22.42 -29.08 -19.58
CA PRO A 20 -22.75 -30.39 -19.06
C PRO A 20 -24.20 -30.51 -18.59
N ALA A 21 -24.87 -31.58 -18.98
CA ALA A 21 -26.27 -31.86 -18.62
C ALA A 21 -26.43 -32.46 -17.21
N ASP A 22 -25.34 -32.77 -16.52
CA ASP A 22 -25.32 -33.43 -15.20
C ASP A 22 -25.57 -32.49 -14.01
N GLY A 23 -25.87 -31.20 -14.29
CA GLY A 23 -26.06 -30.17 -13.29
C GLY A 23 -24.78 -29.45 -12.87
N SER A 24 -23.60 -29.84 -13.37
CA SER A 24 -22.34 -29.11 -13.20
C SER A 24 -22.20 -27.96 -14.19
N THR A 25 -23.24 -27.15 -14.31
CA THR A 25 -23.34 -26.11 -15.34
C THR A 25 -22.20 -25.11 -15.22
N ILE A 26 -21.43 -24.94 -16.29
CA ILE A 26 -20.32 -23.99 -16.40
C ILE A 26 -20.84 -22.55 -16.48
N TRP A 27 -22.08 -22.41 -16.96
CA TRP A 27 -22.76 -21.15 -17.21
C TRP A 27 -23.99 -20.97 -16.31
N SER A 28 -24.05 -19.83 -15.63
CA SER A 28 -25.24 -19.46 -14.89
C SER A 28 -26.32 -18.91 -15.81
N ASP A 29 -27.60 -19.13 -15.48
CA ASP A 29 -28.71 -18.57 -16.26
C ASP A 29 -28.67 -17.04 -16.33
N ALA A 30 -28.16 -16.38 -15.29
CA ALA A 30 -27.99 -14.93 -15.27
C ALA A 30 -26.96 -14.44 -16.31
N GLU A 31 -25.83 -15.15 -16.47
CA GLU A 31 -24.84 -14.83 -17.50
C GLU A 31 -25.40 -15.03 -18.91
N LEU A 32 -26.12 -16.14 -19.14
CA LEU A 32 -26.74 -16.43 -20.43
C LEU A 32 -27.82 -15.39 -20.78
N THR A 33 -28.65 -14.99 -19.80
CA THR A 33 -29.65 -13.92 -19.95
C THR A 33 -29.01 -12.57 -20.29
N ARG A 34 -27.88 -12.24 -19.64
CA ARG A 34 -27.08 -11.05 -19.97
C ARG A 34 -26.55 -11.13 -21.40
N GLY A 35 -26.10 -12.30 -21.83
CA GLY A 35 -25.68 -12.59 -23.21
C GLY A 35 -26.79 -12.31 -24.22
N ILE A 36 -28.00 -12.80 -23.96
CA ILE A 36 -29.19 -12.54 -24.79
C ILE A 36 -29.48 -11.05 -24.89
N THR A 37 -29.54 -10.35 -23.75
CA THR A 37 -29.83 -8.91 -23.70
C THR A 37 -28.81 -8.12 -24.51
N LYS A 38 -27.52 -8.46 -24.39
CA LYS A 38 -26.45 -7.79 -25.11
C LYS A 38 -26.47 -8.11 -26.61
N SER A 39 -26.79 -9.34 -26.98
CA SER A 39 -26.97 -9.79 -28.38
C SER A 39 -28.10 -9.02 -29.07
N VAL A 40 -29.27 -8.89 -28.42
CA VAL A 40 -30.40 -8.12 -28.95
C VAL A 40 -30.08 -6.63 -29.04
N SER A 41 -29.36 -6.09 -28.05
CA SER A 41 -28.87 -4.70 -28.10
C SER A 41 -27.92 -4.46 -29.28
N LEU A 42 -27.01 -5.41 -29.54
CA LEU A 42 -26.08 -5.35 -30.68
C LEU A 42 -26.83 -5.46 -32.01
N MET A 43 -27.75 -6.42 -32.13
CA MET A 43 -28.63 -6.58 -33.30
C MET A 43 -29.41 -5.30 -33.57
N SER A 44 -29.96 -4.65 -32.53
CA SER A 44 -30.72 -3.41 -32.65
C SER A 44 -29.90 -2.25 -33.21
N ARG A 45 -28.58 -2.24 -33.00
CA ARG A 45 -27.70 -1.23 -33.60
C ARG A 45 -27.46 -1.47 -35.09
N LEU A 46 -27.49 -2.74 -35.51
CA LEU A 46 -27.24 -3.15 -36.89
C LEU A 46 -28.50 -3.10 -37.76
N ILE A 47 -29.60 -3.64 -37.24
CA ILE A 47 -30.91 -3.68 -37.89
C ILE A 47 -31.93 -3.17 -36.87
N PRO A 48 -32.06 -1.85 -36.70
CA PRO A 48 -33.00 -1.29 -35.74
C PRO A 48 -34.46 -1.55 -36.10
N LYS A 49 -35.34 -1.56 -35.09
CA LYS A 49 -36.78 -1.71 -35.27
C LYS A 49 -37.37 -0.39 -35.76
N ARG A 50 -38.02 -0.39 -36.92
CA ARG A 50 -38.81 0.76 -37.39
C ARG A 50 -40.18 0.77 -36.72
N VAL A 51 -40.49 1.86 -36.02
CA VAL A 51 -41.77 2.08 -35.35
C VAL A 51 -42.38 3.39 -35.84
N ILE A 52 -43.71 3.42 -35.83
CA ILE A 52 -44.50 4.58 -36.20
C ILE A 52 -45.34 4.94 -34.98
N VAL A 53 -45.22 6.20 -34.53
CA VAL A 53 -46.19 6.77 -33.59
C VAL A 53 -46.98 7.84 -34.32
N GLU A 54 -48.29 7.85 -34.10
CA GLU A 54 -49.18 8.88 -34.62
C GLU A 54 -49.93 9.49 -33.43
N THR A 55 -49.96 10.83 -33.36
CA THR A 55 -50.67 11.55 -32.31
C THR A 55 -51.36 12.79 -32.87
N THR A 56 -52.40 13.25 -32.17
CA THR A 56 -53.08 14.51 -32.49
C THR A 56 -52.42 15.64 -31.71
N LEU A 57 -52.06 16.72 -32.40
CA LEU A 57 -51.42 17.87 -31.77
C LEU A 57 -52.41 18.73 -30.99
N THR A 58 -52.14 18.92 -29.70
CA THR A 58 -52.73 19.99 -28.87
C THR A 58 -51.77 21.17 -28.87
N ARG A 59 -52.19 22.35 -29.32
CA ARG A 59 -51.31 23.56 -29.35
C ARG A 59 -51.79 24.70 -28.46
N GLU A 60 -52.97 24.55 -27.86
CA GLU A 60 -53.53 25.47 -26.89
C GLU A 60 -53.83 24.68 -25.63
N VAL A 61 -53.26 25.13 -24.52
CA VAL A 61 -53.48 24.55 -23.20
C VAL A 61 -54.26 25.58 -22.40
N THR A 62 -55.44 25.20 -21.94
CA THR A 62 -56.32 26.07 -21.14
C THR A 62 -56.59 25.41 -19.80
N GLY A 63 -56.39 26.16 -18.72
CA GLY A 63 -56.75 25.71 -17.39
C GLY A 63 -55.84 24.63 -16.81
N GLU A 64 -54.57 24.58 -17.21
CA GLU A 64 -53.61 23.66 -16.58
C GLU A 64 -53.35 24.06 -15.13
N ALA A 65 -53.34 23.07 -14.24
CA ALA A 65 -52.93 23.26 -12.86
C ALA A 65 -51.40 23.33 -12.78
N LEU A 66 -50.86 24.47 -12.35
CA LEU A 66 -49.44 24.66 -12.06
C LEU A 66 -49.24 24.75 -10.56
N THR A 67 -48.42 23.87 -9.99
CA THR A 67 -48.00 23.98 -8.59
C THR A 67 -46.65 24.69 -8.53
N ILE A 68 -46.60 25.80 -7.81
CA ILE A 68 -45.36 26.49 -7.44
C ILE A 68 -44.95 25.99 -6.07
N ALA A 69 -43.73 25.47 -5.97
CA ALA A 69 -43.11 25.04 -4.72
C ALA A 69 -41.65 25.49 -4.70
N SER A 70 -41.23 26.11 -3.61
CA SER A 70 -39.88 26.67 -3.48
C SER A 70 -39.55 27.63 -4.63
N SER A 71 -40.46 28.57 -4.92
CA SER A 71 -40.31 29.60 -5.96
C SER A 71 -40.24 29.08 -7.40
N THR A 72 -40.54 27.80 -7.65
CA THR A 72 -40.53 27.24 -9.02
C THR A 72 -41.71 26.29 -9.26
N GLY A 73 -42.16 26.22 -10.51
CA GLY A 73 -43.09 25.20 -11.00
C GLY A 73 -42.77 24.83 -12.44
N THR A 74 -43.32 23.71 -12.91
CA THR A 74 -43.07 23.23 -14.28
C THR A 74 -44.38 22.92 -14.97
N LEU A 75 -44.55 23.51 -16.16
CA LEU A 75 -45.67 23.19 -17.04
C LEU A 75 -45.50 21.79 -17.66
N ALA A 76 -46.60 21.06 -17.78
CA ALA A 76 -46.65 19.72 -18.31
C ALA A 76 -46.32 19.68 -19.82
N TYR A 77 -46.84 20.65 -20.58
CA TYR A 77 -46.64 20.71 -22.03
C TYR A 77 -45.61 21.78 -22.40
N LYS A 78 -44.66 21.38 -23.24
CA LYS A 78 -43.55 22.20 -23.71
C LYS A 78 -43.16 21.78 -25.14
N PRO A 79 -42.40 22.60 -25.87
CA PRO A 79 -42.02 23.99 -25.54
C PRO A 79 -43.18 24.97 -25.73
N VAL A 80 -43.14 26.04 -24.96
CA VAL A 80 -44.17 27.07 -24.87
C VAL A 80 -43.87 28.21 -25.83
N LYS A 81 -44.89 28.74 -26.53
CA LYS A 81 -44.73 29.90 -27.41
C LYS A 81 -44.39 31.14 -26.57
N VAL A 82 -43.36 31.86 -26.98
CA VAL A 82 -42.94 33.12 -26.33
C VAL A 82 -44.12 34.08 -26.18
N GLY A 83 -44.26 34.66 -24.99
CA GLY A 83 -45.31 35.63 -24.66
C GLY A 83 -46.74 35.07 -24.59
N SER A 84 -46.94 33.75 -24.67
CA SER A 84 -48.30 33.16 -24.67
C SER A 84 -48.84 32.78 -23.29
N VAL A 85 -48.00 32.78 -22.25
CA VAL A 85 -48.36 32.31 -20.91
C VAL A 85 -49.16 33.34 -20.16
N SER A 86 -50.28 32.91 -19.60
CA SER A 86 -51.13 33.69 -18.71
C SER A 86 -51.44 32.87 -17.47
N ILE A 87 -51.00 33.37 -16.30
CA ILE A 87 -51.39 32.85 -14.98
C ILE A 87 -52.47 33.79 -14.42
N THR A 88 -53.60 33.24 -13.97
CA THR A 88 -54.71 34.06 -13.46
C THR A 88 -54.26 34.90 -12.26
N GLY A 89 -54.31 36.23 -12.38
CA GLY A 89 -53.97 37.16 -11.30
C GLY A 89 -52.51 37.60 -11.24
N GLU A 90 -51.64 37.05 -12.09
CA GLU A 90 -50.20 37.29 -12.08
C GLU A 90 -49.72 37.84 -13.43
N THR A 91 -48.64 38.62 -13.42
CA THR A 91 -48.09 39.33 -14.57
C THR A 91 -46.70 38.81 -14.93
N LEU A 92 -46.53 38.30 -16.16
CA LEU A 92 -45.24 37.88 -16.69
C LEU A 92 -44.20 39.02 -16.63
N ASP A 93 -42.95 38.67 -16.32
CA ASP A 93 -41.79 39.55 -16.12
C ASP A 93 -41.90 40.54 -14.95
N THR A 94 -43.05 40.59 -14.26
CA THR A 94 -43.23 41.34 -13.00
C THR A 94 -43.21 40.36 -11.83
N ASP A 95 -44.15 39.41 -11.83
CA ASP A 95 -44.35 38.48 -10.72
C ASP A 95 -43.59 37.15 -10.93
N TYR A 96 -43.36 36.78 -12.18
CA TYR A 96 -42.67 35.54 -12.56
C TYR A 96 -41.93 35.67 -13.89
N THR A 97 -41.01 34.74 -14.13
CA THR A 97 -40.35 34.51 -15.43
C THR A 97 -40.58 33.07 -15.87
N ILE A 98 -40.43 32.79 -17.17
CA ILE A 98 -40.56 31.43 -17.69
C ILE A 98 -39.43 31.09 -18.65
N ASN A 99 -38.88 29.88 -18.50
CA ASN A 99 -38.09 29.25 -19.54
C ASN A 99 -39.02 28.57 -20.55
N TYR A 100 -39.20 29.19 -21.70
CA TYR A 100 -40.12 28.72 -22.75
C TYR A 100 -39.76 27.34 -23.32
N LEU A 101 -38.50 26.90 -23.25
CA LEU A 101 -38.09 25.58 -23.72
C LEU A 101 -38.43 24.49 -22.71
N THR A 102 -38.16 24.72 -21.42
CA THR A 102 -38.35 23.72 -20.37
C THR A 102 -39.71 23.79 -19.69
N GLY A 103 -40.47 24.87 -19.91
CA GLY A 103 -41.74 25.14 -19.24
C GLY A 103 -41.59 25.48 -17.76
N VAL A 104 -40.37 25.74 -17.28
CA VAL A 104 -40.11 26.10 -15.88
C VAL A 104 -40.51 27.54 -15.64
N VAL A 105 -41.43 27.75 -14.71
CA VAL A 105 -41.86 29.05 -14.18
C VAL A 105 -41.07 29.32 -12.91
N THR A 106 -40.47 30.50 -12.81
CA THR A 106 -39.67 30.93 -11.66
C THR A 106 -40.22 32.25 -11.14
N GLU A 107 -40.50 32.29 -9.84
CA GLU A 107 -40.95 33.47 -9.13
C GLU A 107 -39.92 34.63 -9.25
N LYS A 108 -40.44 35.86 -9.27
CA LYS A 108 -39.62 37.08 -9.30
C LYS A 108 -40.04 38.02 -8.17
N GLY A 109 -39.13 38.27 -7.22
CA GLY A 109 -39.29 39.30 -6.18
C GLY A 109 -40.26 38.95 -5.04
N ALA A 110 -40.46 37.67 -4.75
CA ALA A 110 -41.41 37.06 -3.81
C ALA A 110 -42.88 37.36 -4.13
N LEU A 111 -43.21 37.59 -5.40
CA LEU A 111 -44.56 37.99 -5.84
C LEU A 111 -45.43 36.80 -6.26
N LEU A 112 -44.83 35.69 -6.70
CA LEU A 112 -45.54 34.43 -7.00
C LEU A 112 -45.40 33.45 -5.82
N ILE A 113 -46.36 33.47 -4.90
CA ILE A 113 -46.34 32.66 -3.66
C ILE A 113 -46.48 31.16 -3.98
N ASP A 114 -45.85 30.29 -3.19
CA ASP A 114 -46.06 28.84 -3.27
C ASP A 114 -47.56 28.48 -3.18
N GLY A 115 -48.06 27.75 -4.16
CA GLY A 115 -49.49 27.51 -4.32
C GLY A 115 -49.87 26.82 -5.62
N ALA A 116 -51.18 26.59 -5.79
CA ALA A 116 -51.75 26.03 -7.00
C ALA A 116 -52.39 27.13 -7.85
N TYR A 117 -51.97 27.21 -9.12
CA TYR A 117 -52.38 28.21 -10.08
C TYR A 117 -53.07 27.57 -11.27
N THR A 118 -53.93 28.34 -11.93
CA THR A 118 -54.51 27.97 -13.23
C THR A 118 -53.81 28.77 -14.32
N VAL A 119 -53.25 28.05 -15.30
CA VAL A 119 -52.41 28.62 -16.35
C VAL A 119 -52.99 28.28 -17.72
N SER A 120 -52.93 29.24 -18.63
CA SER A 120 -53.27 29.03 -20.04
C SER A 120 -52.14 29.54 -20.92
N TYR A 121 -51.82 28.80 -21.98
CA TYR A 121 -50.72 29.13 -22.87
C TYR A 121 -50.84 28.43 -24.22
N LYS A 122 -50.01 28.85 -25.18
CA LYS A 122 -49.89 28.20 -26.48
C LYS A 122 -48.53 27.53 -26.59
N LEU A 123 -48.45 26.40 -27.28
CA LEU A 123 -47.18 25.73 -27.54
C LEU A 123 -46.46 26.36 -28.74
N ASP A 124 -45.13 26.28 -28.80
CA ASP A 124 -44.31 26.88 -29.87
C ASP A 124 -44.55 26.20 -31.24
N PRO A 125 -45.16 26.86 -32.23
CA PRO A 125 -45.66 26.22 -33.45
C PRO A 125 -44.58 25.62 -34.36
N LYS A 126 -43.29 25.80 -34.04
CA LYS A 126 -42.14 25.26 -34.78
C LYS A 126 -41.41 24.18 -34.01
N MET A 127 -41.83 23.83 -32.80
CA MET A 127 -41.18 22.82 -31.98
C MET A 127 -42.18 21.81 -31.40
N LEU A 128 -41.72 20.58 -31.25
CA LEU A 128 -42.44 19.48 -30.63
C LEU A 128 -41.56 18.76 -29.62
N ASP A 129 -42.01 18.66 -28.37
CA ASP A 129 -41.42 17.75 -27.41
C ASP A 129 -41.90 16.32 -27.68
N ILE A 130 -40.95 15.44 -27.96
CA ILE A 130 -41.19 14.02 -28.23
C ILE A 130 -40.91 13.14 -27.02
N SER A 131 -40.52 13.69 -25.87
CA SER A 131 -40.14 12.88 -24.69
C SER A 131 -41.26 11.98 -24.18
N THR A 132 -42.51 12.41 -24.34
CA THR A 132 -43.70 11.62 -23.94
C THR A 132 -44.22 10.72 -25.06
N LEU A 133 -43.80 10.98 -26.30
CA LEU A 133 -44.18 10.20 -27.48
C LEU A 133 -43.22 9.04 -27.72
N LEU A 134 -41.93 9.27 -27.46
CA LEU A 134 -40.83 8.35 -27.70
C LEU A 134 -40.03 8.18 -26.39
N SER A 135 -40.16 7.03 -25.74
CA SER A 135 -39.40 6.72 -24.52
C SER A 135 -37.96 6.28 -24.82
N ASP A 136 -37.79 5.47 -25.87
CA ASP A 136 -36.49 4.94 -26.30
C ASP A 136 -36.44 4.95 -27.83
N TYR A 137 -35.59 5.82 -28.40
CA TYR A 137 -35.35 5.86 -29.83
C TYR A 137 -33.86 5.98 -30.13
N ILE A 138 -33.44 5.38 -31.23
CA ILE A 138 -32.08 5.47 -31.79
C ILE A 138 -31.99 6.70 -32.68
N LYS A 139 -32.98 6.88 -33.57
CA LYS A 139 -33.01 7.97 -34.55
C LYS A 139 -34.43 8.19 -35.08
N ILE A 140 -34.80 9.44 -35.33
CA ILE A 140 -36.00 9.76 -36.13
C ILE A 140 -35.65 9.66 -37.61
N GLU A 141 -36.35 8.81 -38.36
CA GLU A 141 -36.14 8.69 -39.82
C GLU A 141 -36.94 9.74 -40.58
N ARG A 142 -38.19 9.94 -40.18
CA ARG A 142 -39.13 10.80 -40.91
C ARG A 142 -40.21 11.34 -39.99
N VAL A 143 -40.64 12.57 -40.25
CA VAL A 143 -41.87 13.13 -39.69
C VAL A 143 -42.82 13.46 -40.86
N GLU A 144 -44.08 13.05 -40.73
CA GLU A 144 -45.16 13.36 -41.67
C GLU A 144 -46.14 14.31 -40.98
N TYR A 145 -46.33 15.49 -41.57
CA TYR A 145 -47.26 16.49 -41.03
C TYR A 145 -47.86 17.39 -42.13
N PRO A 146 -49.17 17.69 -42.08
CA PRO A 146 -50.18 16.93 -41.34
C PRO A 146 -50.25 15.49 -41.85
N ALA A 147 -50.31 14.52 -40.93
CA ALA A 147 -50.47 13.12 -41.31
C ALA A 147 -51.90 12.88 -41.83
N GLY A 148 -52.02 12.12 -42.91
CA GLY A 148 -53.31 11.77 -43.53
C GLY A 148 -53.71 12.62 -44.74
N ASP A 149 -53.06 13.78 -44.96
CA ASP A 149 -53.25 14.55 -46.18
C ASP A 149 -52.50 13.89 -47.36
N SER A 150 -53.12 13.88 -48.54
CA SER A 150 -52.52 13.31 -49.77
C SER A 150 -52.21 14.44 -50.76
N PRO A 151 -50.95 14.61 -51.20
CA PRO A 151 -49.77 13.82 -50.82
C PRO A 151 -49.27 14.17 -49.41
N ALA A 152 -48.73 13.18 -48.70
CA ALA A 152 -48.16 13.41 -47.37
C ALA A 152 -46.99 14.39 -47.46
N THR A 153 -47.09 15.55 -46.81
CA THR A 153 -45.96 16.47 -46.67
C THR A 153 -44.90 15.81 -45.80
N HIS A 154 -43.82 15.38 -46.46
CA HIS A 154 -42.66 14.84 -45.79
C HIS A 154 -41.87 16.01 -45.23
N ILE A 155 -41.74 16.05 -43.91
CA ILE A 155 -40.96 17.08 -43.26
C ILE A 155 -39.72 16.42 -42.70
N THR A 156 -38.59 16.71 -43.33
CA THR A 156 -37.31 16.42 -42.71
C THR A 156 -37.15 17.39 -41.54
N PRO A 157 -37.05 16.90 -40.29
CA PRO A 157 -36.73 17.76 -39.16
C PRO A 157 -35.52 18.63 -39.49
N ASN A 158 -35.57 19.92 -39.13
CA ASN A 158 -34.44 20.80 -39.35
C ASN A 158 -33.29 20.41 -38.41
N ASP A 159 -33.66 20.14 -37.15
CA ASP A 159 -32.75 19.72 -36.10
C ASP A 159 -33.49 18.93 -35.02
N ILE A 160 -32.76 18.12 -34.26
CA ILE A 160 -33.24 17.42 -33.07
C ILE A 160 -32.32 17.80 -31.91
N PHE A 161 -32.84 18.56 -30.95
CA PHE A 161 -32.11 18.99 -29.77
C PHE A 161 -32.68 18.33 -28.51
N GLY A 162 -32.02 17.26 -28.04
CA GLY A 162 -32.52 16.45 -26.93
C GLY A 162 -33.84 15.76 -27.30
N SER A 163 -34.93 16.12 -26.62
CA SER A 163 -36.28 15.65 -26.93
C SER A 163 -37.09 16.62 -27.79
N LEU A 164 -36.48 17.70 -28.30
CA LEU A 164 -37.17 18.69 -29.12
C LEU A 164 -36.90 18.45 -30.60
N VAL A 165 -37.98 18.26 -31.36
CA VAL A 165 -37.94 18.26 -32.83
C VAL A 165 -38.24 19.68 -33.31
N ILE A 166 -37.30 20.26 -34.06
CA ILE A 166 -37.42 21.62 -34.59
C ILE A 166 -37.77 21.54 -36.08
N PHE A 167 -38.87 22.21 -36.45
CA PHE A 167 -39.38 22.28 -37.81
C PHE A 167 -38.88 23.54 -38.52
N LYS A 168 -38.76 23.48 -39.86
CA LYS A 168 -38.36 24.61 -40.69
C LYS A 168 -39.42 25.72 -40.72
N ASP A 169 -39.03 26.91 -41.17
CA ASP A 169 -39.85 28.12 -41.16
C ASP A 169 -41.15 28.01 -41.98
N ASP A 170 -41.23 27.08 -42.94
CA ASP A 170 -42.41 26.82 -43.76
C ASP A 170 -43.44 25.90 -43.08
N VAL A 171 -43.07 25.17 -42.02
CA VAL A 171 -43.94 24.19 -41.35
C VAL A 171 -44.48 24.76 -40.05
N THR A 172 -45.79 24.98 -39.95
CA THR A 172 -46.44 25.50 -38.74
C THR A 172 -47.38 24.46 -38.15
N LEU A 173 -47.09 24.00 -36.93
CA LEU A 173 -47.90 23.03 -36.21
C LEU A 173 -49.20 23.66 -35.70
N MET A 174 -50.32 23.15 -36.19
CA MET A 174 -51.70 23.54 -35.85
C MET A 174 -52.35 22.54 -34.90
N THR A 175 -53.26 23.04 -34.05
CA THR A 175 -54.13 22.22 -33.18
C THR A 175 -55.01 21.28 -34.00
N ASN A 176 -55.32 20.11 -33.45
CA ASN A 176 -56.20 19.10 -34.06
C ASN A 176 -55.71 18.55 -35.41
N LYS A 177 -54.41 18.67 -35.69
CA LYS A 177 -53.76 18.01 -36.82
C LYS A 177 -52.96 16.81 -36.33
N HIS A 178 -52.96 15.74 -37.11
CA HIS A 178 -52.18 14.55 -36.82
C HIS A 178 -50.73 14.77 -37.21
N ILE A 179 -49.81 14.25 -36.40
CA ILE A 179 -48.41 14.11 -36.73
C ILE A 179 -48.03 12.64 -36.63
N ARG A 180 -47.28 12.16 -37.62
CA ARG A 180 -46.75 10.80 -37.61
C ARG A 180 -45.24 10.85 -37.59
N ILE A 181 -44.63 10.19 -36.61
CA ILE A 181 -43.18 10.12 -36.45
C ILE A 181 -42.75 8.68 -36.71
N VAL A 182 -41.94 8.50 -37.74
CA VAL A 182 -41.28 7.24 -38.06
C VAL A 182 -39.88 7.27 -37.46
N TYR A 183 -39.61 6.36 -36.55
CA TYR A 183 -38.35 6.31 -35.82
C TYR A 183 -37.82 4.89 -35.69
N LEU A 184 -36.52 4.82 -35.44
CA LEU A 184 -35.78 3.60 -35.15
C LEU A 184 -35.70 3.44 -33.64
N THR A 185 -36.01 2.27 -33.13
CA THR A 185 -35.88 1.91 -31.71
C THR A 185 -35.17 0.56 -31.56
N PHE A 186 -34.84 0.22 -30.32
CA PHE A 186 -34.26 -1.06 -29.98
C PHE A 186 -35.31 -2.16 -30.02
N TRP A 187 -34.89 -3.37 -30.39
CA TRP A 187 -35.68 -4.57 -30.15
C TRP A 187 -35.70 -4.88 -28.65
N THR A 188 -36.81 -5.44 -28.20
CA THR A 188 -37.00 -5.92 -26.84
C THR A 188 -36.45 -7.34 -26.73
N ALA A 189 -35.51 -7.56 -25.80
CA ALA A 189 -34.97 -8.88 -25.53
C ALA A 189 -36.06 -9.80 -24.92
N PRO A 190 -36.03 -11.11 -25.21
CA PRO A 190 -36.99 -12.04 -24.61
C PRO A 190 -36.74 -12.13 -23.10
N GLY A 191 -37.84 -12.19 -22.35
CA GLY A 191 -37.86 -12.49 -20.92
C GLY A 191 -38.74 -13.71 -20.67
N ALA A 192 -39.71 -13.59 -19.76
CA ALA A 192 -40.77 -14.59 -19.60
C ALA A 192 -41.65 -14.69 -20.87
N SER A 193 -41.82 -13.57 -21.57
CA SER A 193 -42.44 -13.49 -22.89
C SER A 193 -41.36 -13.41 -23.97
N ALA A 194 -41.74 -13.76 -25.20
CA ALA A 194 -40.85 -13.60 -26.34
C ALA A 194 -40.50 -12.13 -26.61
N GLY A 195 -39.35 -11.93 -27.25
CA GLY A 195 -38.96 -10.62 -27.78
C GLY A 195 -39.87 -10.17 -28.92
N ASP A 196 -39.68 -8.94 -29.38
CA ASP A 196 -40.52 -8.32 -30.42
C ASP A 196 -39.87 -8.33 -31.81
N TYR A 197 -38.77 -9.05 -32.00
CA TYR A 197 -38.10 -9.24 -33.29
C TYR A 197 -38.67 -10.45 -34.07
N PRO A 198 -38.56 -10.45 -35.41
CA PRO A 198 -39.02 -11.57 -36.24
C PRO A 198 -38.30 -12.88 -35.90
N THR A 199 -39.04 -14.00 -35.94
CA THR A 199 -38.48 -15.33 -35.64
C THR A 199 -37.37 -15.78 -36.60
N SER A 200 -37.24 -15.15 -37.77
CA SER A 200 -36.10 -15.36 -38.66
C SER A 200 -34.77 -14.90 -38.06
N LEU A 201 -34.80 -14.06 -37.02
CA LEU A 201 -33.61 -13.55 -36.33
C LEU A 201 -33.26 -14.35 -35.07
N ASP A 202 -34.10 -15.32 -34.67
CA ASP A 202 -33.91 -16.12 -33.46
C ASP A 202 -32.52 -16.79 -33.41
N ASN A 203 -32.11 -17.43 -34.50
CA ASN A 203 -30.80 -18.11 -34.58
C ASN A 203 -29.64 -17.11 -34.47
N ALA A 204 -29.74 -15.94 -35.13
CA ALA A 204 -28.72 -14.91 -35.05
C ALA A 204 -28.58 -14.39 -33.61
N VAL A 205 -29.70 -14.17 -32.92
CA VAL A 205 -29.70 -13.74 -31.51
C VAL A 205 -29.07 -14.79 -30.60
N VAL A 206 -29.42 -16.08 -30.77
CA VAL A 206 -28.83 -17.17 -29.98
C VAL A 206 -27.32 -17.26 -30.20
N ILE A 207 -26.84 -17.26 -31.45
CA ILE A 207 -25.41 -17.30 -31.76
C ILE A 207 -24.68 -16.07 -31.21
N GLY A 208 -25.28 -14.89 -31.35
CA GLY A 208 -24.75 -13.66 -30.75
C GLY A 208 -24.70 -13.73 -29.22
N ALA A 209 -25.71 -14.33 -28.59
CA ALA A 209 -25.79 -14.48 -27.14
C ALA A 209 -24.73 -15.46 -26.61
N VAL A 210 -24.47 -16.54 -27.34
CA VAL A 210 -23.35 -17.46 -27.10
C VAL A 210 -22.03 -16.70 -27.18
N GLY A 211 -21.84 -15.91 -28.25
CA GLY A 211 -20.64 -15.07 -28.42
C GLY A 211 -20.41 -14.10 -27.26
N GLN A 212 -21.46 -13.38 -26.83
CA GLN A 212 -21.39 -12.46 -25.69
C GLN A 212 -21.11 -13.19 -24.38
N SER A 213 -21.68 -14.38 -24.17
CA SER A 213 -21.43 -15.19 -22.97
C SER A 213 -19.97 -15.62 -22.90
N LEU A 214 -19.40 -16.10 -24.02
CA LEU A 214 -17.97 -16.41 -24.13
C LEU A 214 -17.07 -15.22 -23.78
N ILE A 215 -17.40 -14.02 -24.28
CA ILE A 215 -16.66 -12.79 -23.94
C ILE A 215 -16.76 -12.49 -22.44
N PHE A 216 -17.94 -12.61 -21.84
CA PHE A 216 -18.10 -12.41 -20.40
C PHE A 216 -17.30 -13.41 -19.55
N LYS A 217 -17.19 -14.66 -20.00
CA LYS A 217 -16.35 -15.65 -19.32
C LYS A 217 -14.87 -15.33 -19.46
N ALA A 218 -14.44 -14.83 -20.62
CA ALA A 218 -13.08 -14.35 -20.79
C ALA A 218 -12.76 -13.20 -19.82
N GLU A 219 -13.68 -12.23 -19.68
CA GLU A 219 -13.55 -11.12 -18.72
C GLU A 219 -13.42 -11.62 -17.28
N LEU A 220 -14.21 -12.63 -16.87
CA LEU A 220 -14.11 -13.25 -15.55
C LEU A 220 -12.70 -13.82 -15.29
N TYR A 221 -12.17 -14.61 -16.22
CA TYR A 221 -10.82 -15.17 -16.08
C TYR A 221 -9.71 -14.10 -16.09
N VAL A 222 -9.89 -13.00 -16.82
CA VAL A 222 -8.97 -11.84 -16.74
C VAL A 222 -9.01 -11.23 -15.34
N GLN A 223 -10.19 -11.08 -14.72
CA GLN A 223 -10.31 -10.56 -13.36
C GLN A 223 -9.68 -11.51 -12.33
N GLU A 224 -9.83 -12.83 -12.49
CA GLU A 224 -9.15 -13.82 -11.65
C GLU A 224 -7.63 -13.78 -11.81
N ALA A 225 -7.12 -13.59 -13.03
CA ALA A 225 -5.70 -13.39 -13.29
C ALA A 225 -5.16 -12.13 -12.60
N ILE A 226 -5.88 -11.00 -12.69
CA ILE A 226 -5.54 -9.74 -12.00
C ILE A 226 -5.47 -9.94 -10.48
N THR A 227 -6.42 -10.69 -9.92
CA THR A 227 -6.45 -11.02 -8.49
C THR A 227 -5.20 -11.79 -8.07
N ASN A 228 -4.78 -12.78 -8.85
CA ASN A 228 -3.56 -13.56 -8.58
C ASN A 228 -2.28 -12.73 -8.74
N ILE A 229 -2.19 -11.88 -9.76
CA ILE A 229 -1.05 -10.96 -9.94
C ILE A 229 -0.95 -9.99 -8.77
N THR A 230 -2.09 -9.48 -8.28
CA THR A 230 -2.13 -8.59 -7.11
C THR A 230 -1.67 -9.32 -5.85
N ALA A 231 -2.09 -10.56 -5.63
CA ALA A 231 -1.62 -11.39 -4.52
C ALA A 231 -0.11 -11.66 -4.61
N SER A 232 0.41 -11.98 -5.80
CA SER A 232 1.85 -12.14 -6.07
C SER A 232 2.63 -10.87 -5.73
N LYS A 233 2.12 -9.70 -6.12
CA LYS A 233 2.74 -8.40 -5.80
C LYS A 233 2.80 -8.14 -4.30
N THR A 234 1.72 -8.38 -3.55
CA THR A 234 1.70 -8.21 -2.09
C THR A 234 2.78 -9.03 -1.40
N LEU A 235 3.02 -10.27 -1.86
CA LEU A 235 4.09 -11.12 -1.34
C LEU A 235 5.50 -10.57 -1.65
N LEU A 236 5.70 -10.03 -2.85
CA LEU A 236 6.98 -9.43 -3.26
C LEU A 236 7.28 -8.13 -2.49
N ASP A 237 6.26 -7.30 -2.27
CA ASP A 237 6.40 -6.06 -1.50
C ASP A 237 6.81 -6.38 -0.04
N ALA A 238 6.27 -7.45 0.55
CA ALA A 238 6.66 -7.91 1.89
C ALA A 238 8.13 -8.37 1.99
N ILE A 239 8.70 -8.92 0.91
CA ILE A 239 10.13 -9.31 0.85
C ILE A 239 11.03 -8.07 0.74
N SER A 240 10.59 -7.00 0.08
CA SER A 240 11.40 -5.80 -0.16
C SER A 240 11.65 -4.96 1.11
N ALA A 241 10.88 -5.16 2.17
CA ALA A 241 10.95 -4.39 3.41
C ALA A 241 12.10 -4.82 4.35
N VAL A 242 12.95 -5.76 3.92
CA VAL A 242 13.90 -6.46 4.79
C VAL A 242 15.29 -5.88 4.64
N THR A 243 15.78 -5.26 5.70
CA THR A 243 17.17 -4.79 5.80
C THR A 243 18.03 -5.86 6.46
N ALA A 244 19.16 -6.18 5.84
CA ALA A 244 20.17 -7.06 6.43
C ALA A 244 20.68 -6.49 7.78
N PRO A 245 20.95 -7.34 8.79
CA PRO A 245 21.56 -6.88 10.03
C PRO A 245 22.93 -6.24 9.73
N THR A 246 23.18 -5.07 10.30
CA THR A 246 24.48 -4.41 10.17
C THR A 246 25.46 -5.04 11.16
N ALA A 247 26.62 -5.48 10.68
CA ALA A 247 27.64 -6.06 11.54
C ALA A 247 28.14 -5.05 12.59
N PRO A 248 28.21 -5.39 13.89
CA PRO A 248 28.73 -4.49 14.90
C PRO A 248 30.24 -4.29 14.71
N THR A 249 30.74 -3.08 15.00
CA THR A 249 32.17 -2.78 14.94
C THR A 249 32.88 -3.28 16.21
N ILE A 250 33.35 -4.53 16.19
CA ILE A 250 34.03 -5.17 17.34
C ILE A 250 35.48 -4.69 17.52
N THR A 251 36.10 -4.22 16.43
CA THR A 251 37.53 -3.82 16.38
C THR A 251 37.91 -2.78 17.44
N GLY A 252 37.01 -1.84 17.76
CA GLY A 252 37.27 -0.81 18.78
C GLY A 252 37.41 -1.37 20.20
N TYR A 253 36.58 -2.36 20.56
CA TYR A 253 36.62 -3.00 21.88
C TYR A 253 37.88 -3.85 22.06
N LEU A 254 38.27 -4.61 21.03
CA LEU A 254 39.49 -5.42 21.06
C LEU A 254 40.75 -4.56 21.17
N THR A 255 40.83 -3.48 20.38
CA THR A 255 41.95 -2.53 20.42
C THR A 255 42.06 -1.87 21.81
N SER A 256 40.93 -1.52 22.43
CA SER A 256 40.90 -0.93 23.77
C SER A 256 41.33 -1.93 24.85
N ALA A 257 40.90 -3.19 24.76
CA ALA A 257 41.31 -4.25 25.68
C ALA A 257 42.82 -4.54 25.59
N GLU A 258 43.36 -4.61 24.38
CA GLU A 258 44.80 -4.77 24.14
C GLU A 258 45.60 -3.60 24.73
N THR A 259 45.14 -2.36 24.51
CA THR A 259 45.77 -1.16 25.07
C THR A 259 45.80 -1.21 26.61
N ALA A 260 44.69 -1.59 27.25
CA ALA A 260 44.63 -1.74 28.71
C ALA A 260 45.56 -2.85 29.22
N LEU A 261 45.64 -4.00 28.54
CA LEU A 261 46.55 -5.08 28.92
C LEU A 261 48.02 -4.67 28.81
N ASN A 262 48.40 -3.96 27.75
CA ASN A 262 49.76 -3.43 27.59
C ASN A 262 50.10 -2.41 28.69
N ALA A 263 49.15 -1.59 29.11
CA ALA A 263 49.31 -0.69 30.26
C ALA A 263 49.51 -1.45 31.58
N ALA A 264 48.77 -2.55 31.80
CA ALA A 264 48.93 -3.40 32.97
C ALA A 264 50.33 -4.05 33.01
N ILE A 265 50.80 -4.59 31.89
CA ILE A 265 52.14 -5.19 31.76
C ILE A 265 53.22 -4.18 32.14
N ALA A 266 53.14 -2.95 31.63
CA ALA A 266 54.09 -1.90 31.96
C ALA A 266 54.12 -1.58 33.47
N ARG A 267 52.96 -1.60 34.13
CA ARG A 267 52.83 -1.34 35.58
C ARG A 267 53.40 -2.47 36.43
N PHE A 268 53.16 -3.72 36.05
CA PHE A 268 53.76 -4.86 36.75
C PHE A 268 55.28 -4.90 36.58
N ALA A 269 55.79 -4.57 35.38
CA ALA A 269 57.23 -4.43 35.17
C ALA A 269 57.83 -3.31 36.06
N ALA A 270 57.15 -2.17 36.19
CA ALA A 270 57.57 -1.11 37.11
C ALA A 270 57.57 -1.57 38.58
N ALA A 271 56.56 -2.34 39.02
CA ALA A 271 56.52 -2.89 40.37
C ALA A 271 57.72 -3.81 40.67
N VAL A 272 58.13 -4.65 39.72
CA VAL A 272 59.33 -5.51 39.85
C VAL A 272 60.58 -4.66 40.07
N LEU A 273 60.77 -3.60 39.26
CA LEU A 273 61.91 -2.68 39.41
C LEU A 273 61.92 -1.95 40.77
N GLU A 274 60.76 -1.70 41.37
CA GLU A 274 60.68 -1.11 42.71
C GLU A 274 61.08 -2.13 43.79
N VAL A 275 60.75 -3.42 43.62
CA VAL A 275 61.21 -4.51 44.51
C VAL A 275 62.72 -4.68 44.44
N ASP A 276 63.31 -4.66 43.23
CA ASP A 276 64.76 -4.78 43.05
C ASP A 276 65.54 -3.68 43.79
N LYS A 277 64.94 -2.49 44.00
CA LYS A 277 65.56 -1.39 44.78
C LYS A 277 65.66 -1.68 46.28
N MET A 278 64.99 -2.71 46.79
CA MET A 278 65.07 -3.12 48.20
C MET A 278 66.39 -3.84 48.52
N ASP A 279 67.04 -4.45 47.54
CA ASP A 279 68.25 -5.26 47.75
C ASP A 279 69.38 -4.45 48.40
N ALA A 280 69.64 -3.23 47.89
CA ALA A 280 70.73 -2.40 48.39
C ALA A 280 70.50 -1.91 49.84
N PRO A 281 69.35 -1.31 50.21
CA PRO A 281 69.06 -0.97 51.60
C PRO A 281 69.10 -2.20 52.53
N LEU A 282 68.55 -3.35 52.12
CA LEU A 282 68.60 -4.55 52.98
C LEU A 282 70.03 -5.06 53.19
N ALA A 283 70.88 -5.02 52.17
CA ALA A 283 72.30 -5.34 52.29
C ALA A 283 73.05 -4.35 53.20
N ASN A 284 72.74 -3.05 53.09
CA ASN A 284 73.31 -2.01 53.96
C ASN A 284 72.87 -2.20 55.41
N ALA A 285 71.58 -2.45 55.66
CA ALA A 285 71.04 -2.75 56.98
C ALA A 285 71.73 -3.96 57.62
N ALA A 286 71.90 -5.05 56.86
CA ALA A 286 72.63 -6.23 57.32
C ALA A 286 74.09 -5.91 57.66
N THR A 287 74.75 -5.08 56.85
CA THR A 287 76.13 -4.63 57.09
C THR A 287 76.22 -3.77 58.35
N ALA A 288 75.33 -2.80 58.53
CA ALA A 288 75.28 -1.92 59.69
C ALA A 288 75.03 -2.74 60.98
N MET A 289 74.09 -3.69 60.96
CA MET A 289 73.87 -4.63 62.08
C MET A 289 75.10 -5.48 62.40
N GLY A 290 75.86 -5.91 61.38
CA GLY A 290 77.14 -6.58 61.59
C GLY A 290 78.14 -5.71 62.35
N LYS A 291 78.17 -4.40 62.07
CA LYS A 291 79.01 -3.45 62.83
C LYS A 291 78.51 -3.24 64.26
N VAL A 292 77.19 -3.17 64.49
CA VAL A 292 76.62 -3.12 65.87
C VAL A 292 77.15 -4.29 66.70
N ALA A 293 77.11 -5.50 66.15
CA ALA A 293 77.63 -6.69 66.84
C ALA A 293 79.14 -6.59 67.11
N ALA A 294 79.92 -6.03 66.18
CA ALA A 294 81.36 -5.81 66.35
C ALA A 294 81.67 -4.77 67.44
N GLU A 295 80.97 -3.63 67.47
CA GLU A 295 81.21 -2.58 68.48
C GLU A 295 80.79 -3.04 69.89
N ILE A 296 79.72 -3.82 70.01
CA ILE A 296 79.35 -4.44 71.29
C ILE A 296 80.47 -5.38 71.78
N ALA A 297 81.06 -6.17 70.88
CA ALA A 297 82.15 -7.08 71.23
C ALA A 297 83.41 -6.30 71.67
N LEU A 298 83.76 -5.20 71.00
CA LEU A 298 84.87 -4.33 71.37
C LEU A 298 84.63 -3.63 72.72
N GLY A 299 83.44 -3.08 72.92
CA GLY A 299 83.03 -2.45 74.19
C GLY A 299 83.15 -3.43 75.37
N ASN A 300 82.70 -4.67 75.20
CA ASN A 300 82.88 -5.72 76.21
C ASN A 300 84.38 -6.02 76.46
N GLY A 301 85.18 -6.11 75.40
CA GLY A 301 86.63 -6.31 75.52
C GLY A 301 87.35 -5.20 76.30
N TYR A 302 86.92 -3.94 76.15
CA TYR A 302 87.43 -2.83 76.96
C TYR A 302 87.03 -2.92 78.43
N LEU A 303 85.78 -3.31 78.72
CA LEU A 303 85.33 -3.51 80.10
C LEU A 303 86.09 -4.65 80.79
N ASP A 304 86.30 -5.77 80.09
CA ASP A 304 87.07 -6.90 80.59
C ASP A 304 88.53 -6.51 80.87
N SER A 305 89.16 -5.77 79.94
CA SER A 305 90.54 -5.29 80.07
C SER A 305 90.69 -4.29 81.21
N GLY A 306 89.77 -3.32 81.33
CA GLY A 306 89.74 -2.35 82.41
C GLY A 306 89.57 -3.03 83.76
N SER A 307 88.65 -4.00 83.87
CA SER A 307 88.42 -4.80 85.07
C SER A 307 89.69 -5.53 85.55
N ALA A 308 90.45 -6.13 84.64
CA ALA A 308 91.71 -6.79 84.97
C ALA A 308 92.76 -5.82 85.55
N LEU A 309 92.86 -4.61 84.99
CA LEU A 309 93.87 -3.61 85.39
C LEU A 309 93.58 -2.92 86.73
N ILE A 310 92.31 -2.79 87.12
CA ILE A 310 91.90 -2.27 88.44
C ILE A 310 92.55 -3.06 89.58
N THR A 311 92.79 -4.36 89.37
CA THR A 311 93.39 -5.24 90.39
C THR A 311 94.92 -5.20 90.46
N THR A 312 95.59 -4.56 89.50
CA THR A 312 97.06 -4.67 89.32
C THR A 312 97.84 -3.37 89.52
N ILE A 313 97.22 -2.18 89.41
CA ILE A 313 97.93 -0.88 89.45
C ILE A 313 97.30 0.05 90.52
N ASN A 314 98.13 0.72 91.35
CA ASN A 314 97.72 1.62 92.45
C ASN A 314 97.21 3.02 91.97
N ASP A 315 96.63 3.09 90.77
CA ASP A 315 95.94 4.27 90.20
C ASP A 315 94.59 3.81 89.59
N ALA A 316 93.88 2.97 90.37
CA ALA A 316 92.76 2.15 89.92
C ALA A 316 91.56 2.96 89.41
N ASP A 317 91.30 4.15 89.98
CA ASP A 317 90.14 4.97 89.62
C ASP A 317 90.26 5.54 88.20
N ARG A 318 91.46 5.99 87.79
CA ARG A 318 91.66 6.59 86.45
C ARG A 318 91.62 5.56 85.32
N VAL A 319 92.09 4.34 85.57
CA VAL A 319 92.09 3.27 84.57
C VAL A 319 90.66 2.76 84.33
N ALA A 320 89.88 2.58 85.38
CA ALA A 320 88.47 2.19 85.29
C ALA A 320 87.66 3.18 84.43
N ASP A 321 87.77 4.48 84.73
CA ASP A 321 87.04 5.53 84.02
C ASP A 321 87.44 5.63 82.54
N THR A 322 88.72 5.42 82.22
CA THR A 322 89.22 5.48 80.84
C THR A 322 88.64 4.34 80.00
N TYR A 323 88.68 3.10 80.49
CA TYR A 323 88.14 1.94 79.77
C TYR A 323 86.61 1.95 79.73
N ALA A 324 85.94 2.45 80.77
CA ALA A 324 84.50 2.72 80.73
C ALA A 324 84.14 3.77 79.68
N GLY A 325 84.96 4.82 79.54
CA GLY A 325 84.82 5.84 78.49
C GLY A 325 84.95 5.25 77.07
N TYR A 326 85.91 4.35 76.84
CA TYR A 326 86.02 3.63 75.57
C TYR A 326 84.81 2.73 75.31
N ALA A 327 84.36 1.95 76.30
CA ALA A 327 83.18 1.10 76.16
C ALA A 327 81.91 1.91 75.88
N GLN A 328 81.75 3.09 76.50
CA GLN A 328 80.64 4.01 76.21
C GLN A 328 80.74 4.59 74.78
N ALA A 329 81.94 4.90 74.30
CA ALA A 329 82.15 5.35 72.94
C ALA A 329 81.76 4.27 71.91
N GLU A 330 82.17 3.01 72.13
CA GLU A 330 81.78 1.90 71.25
C GLU A 330 80.28 1.61 71.32
N ALA A 331 79.66 1.71 72.50
CA ALA A 331 78.21 1.58 72.63
C ALA A 331 77.45 2.68 71.86
N ALA A 332 77.95 3.93 71.88
CA ALA A 332 77.40 5.04 71.09
C ALA A 332 77.56 4.82 69.58
N LEU A 333 78.71 4.29 69.13
CA LEU A 333 78.91 3.91 67.72
C LEU A 333 77.96 2.78 67.30
N GLY A 334 77.79 1.76 68.15
CA GLY A 334 76.81 0.70 67.96
C GLY A 334 75.37 1.22 67.85
N GLN A 335 74.97 2.19 68.68
CA GLN A 335 73.66 2.84 68.53
C GLN A 335 73.54 3.60 67.20
N GLY A 336 74.60 4.26 66.75
CA GLY A 336 74.65 4.92 65.44
C GLY A 336 74.39 3.96 64.28
N TYR A 337 75.08 2.80 64.25
CA TYR A 337 74.84 1.77 63.23
C TYR A 337 73.46 1.12 63.34
N GLY A 338 72.90 1.01 64.56
CA GLY A 338 71.53 0.56 64.75
C GLY A 338 70.50 1.51 64.11
N ILE A 339 70.72 2.83 64.23
CA ILE A 339 69.88 3.84 63.57
C ILE A 339 70.02 3.76 62.05
N GLU A 340 71.26 3.62 61.53
CA GLU A 340 71.52 3.44 60.09
C GLU A 340 70.75 2.23 59.54
N SER A 341 70.82 1.08 60.22
CA SER A 341 70.06 -0.11 59.84
C SER A 341 68.54 0.13 59.82
N GLN A 342 67.99 0.85 60.81
CA GLN A 342 66.56 1.15 60.85
C GLN A 342 66.13 2.10 59.72
N GLN A 343 66.99 3.05 59.33
CA GLN A 343 66.74 3.94 58.20
C GLN A 343 66.71 3.16 56.89
N ASP A 344 67.66 2.25 56.69
CA ASP A 344 67.70 1.38 55.50
C ASP A 344 66.49 0.43 55.41
N ILE A 345 66.08 -0.17 56.53
CA ILE A 345 64.85 -0.99 56.57
C ILE A 345 63.61 -0.13 56.24
N SER A 346 63.53 1.08 56.79
CA SER A 346 62.42 2.01 56.49
C SER A 346 62.38 2.39 55.01
N LEU A 347 63.54 2.54 54.38
CA LEU A 347 63.65 2.78 52.94
C LEU A 347 63.18 1.57 52.13
N ALA A 348 63.55 0.35 52.51
CA ALA A 348 63.05 -0.88 51.88
C ALA A 348 61.52 -1.00 51.97
N ILE A 349 60.92 -0.72 53.14
CA ILE A 349 59.45 -0.69 53.31
C ILE A 349 58.80 0.36 52.40
N ALA A 350 59.44 1.52 52.20
CA ALA A 350 58.92 2.55 51.31
C ALA A 350 58.93 2.11 49.83
N TRP A 351 59.91 1.31 49.42
CA TRP A 351 59.97 0.70 48.08
C TRP A 351 58.92 -0.40 47.91
N GLU A 352 58.72 -1.27 48.91
CA GLU A 352 57.63 -2.26 48.91
C GLU A 352 56.26 -1.59 48.75
N ALA A 353 56.00 -0.51 49.49
CA ALA A 353 54.75 0.24 49.38
C ALA A 353 54.55 0.88 48.00
N ARG A 354 55.63 1.25 47.28
CA ARG A 354 55.57 1.73 45.89
C ARG A 354 55.26 0.59 44.92
N ALA A 355 55.94 -0.54 45.06
CA ALA A 355 55.67 -1.74 44.27
C ALA A 355 54.20 -2.19 44.41
N ALA A 356 53.67 -2.22 45.63
CA ALA A 356 52.27 -2.55 45.88
C ALA A 356 51.28 -1.59 45.21
N ARG A 357 51.59 -0.28 45.16
CA ARG A 357 50.78 0.71 44.43
C ARG A 357 50.79 0.44 42.92
N GLU A 358 51.96 0.18 42.34
CA GLU A 358 52.08 -0.12 40.91
C GLU A 358 51.32 -1.41 40.56
N MET A 359 51.39 -2.46 41.40
CA MET A 359 50.57 -3.67 41.24
C MET A 359 49.07 -3.37 41.32
N GLY A 360 48.63 -2.49 42.23
CA GLY A 360 47.24 -2.05 42.33
C GLY A 360 46.73 -1.39 41.05
N ILE A 361 47.56 -0.51 40.45
CA ILE A 361 47.25 0.13 39.16
C ILE A 361 47.28 -0.89 38.01
N GLY A 362 48.22 -1.85 38.01
CA GLY A 362 48.24 -2.93 37.04
C GLY A 362 46.94 -3.75 37.06
N ASN A 363 46.47 -4.12 38.26
CA ASN A 363 45.22 -4.86 38.44
C ASN A 363 43.99 -4.08 37.98
N SER A 364 43.94 -2.75 38.12
CA SER A 364 42.81 -1.97 37.61
C SER A 364 42.74 -2.00 36.08
N TYR A 365 43.88 -1.94 35.38
CA TYR A 365 43.93 -2.09 33.92
C TYR A 365 43.55 -3.51 33.45
N VAL A 366 43.93 -4.56 34.19
CA VAL A 366 43.46 -5.94 33.90
C VAL A 366 41.94 -6.02 34.01
N ASN A 367 41.35 -5.44 35.05
CA ASN A 367 39.89 -5.42 35.22
C ASN A 367 39.20 -4.65 34.10
N GLU A 368 39.76 -3.52 33.64
CA GLU A 368 39.24 -2.80 32.47
C GLU A 368 39.29 -3.69 31.21
N ALA A 369 40.42 -4.34 30.93
CA ALA A 369 40.56 -5.23 29.77
C ALA A 369 39.51 -6.36 29.79
N VAL A 370 39.27 -6.98 30.95
CA VAL A 370 38.24 -8.01 31.15
C VAL A 370 36.84 -7.45 30.86
N GLN A 371 36.51 -6.25 31.34
CA GLN A 371 35.22 -5.61 31.06
C GLN A 371 35.02 -5.35 29.57
N ARG A 372 36.04 -4.84 28.88
CA ARG A 372 36.00 -4.59 27.42
C ARG A 372 35.81 -5.87 26.62
N LEU A 373 36.49 -6.97 27.01
CA LEU A 373 36.30 -8.28 26.38
C LEU A 373 34.90 -8.84 26.62
N ALA A 374 34.34 -8.66 27.82
CA ALA A 374 32.96 -9.05 28.11
C ALA A 374 31.94 -8.26 27.26
N GLU A 375 32.16 -6.96 27.04
CA GLU A 375 31.35 -6.14 26.13
C GLU A 375 31.43 -6.62 24.68
N ALA A 376 32.65 -6.93 24.20
CA ALA A 376 32.85 -7.50 22.87
C ALA A 376 32.11 -8.84 22.71
N SER A 377 32.18 -9.72 23.70
CA SER A 377 31.46 -11.00 23.71
C SER A 377 29.95 -10.82 23.62
N ARG A 378 29.37 -9.89 24.40
CA ARG A 378 27.92 -9.59 24.32
C ARG A 378 27.50 -9.08 22.94
N LEU A 379 28.34 -8.29 22.28
CA LEU A 379 28.07 -7.83 20.91
C LEU A 379 28.12 -8.98 19.89
N VAL A 380 29.05 -9.93 20.06
CA VAL A 380 29.12 -11.15 19.25
C VAL A 380 27.86 -11.98 19.45
N ASP A 381 27.44 -12.23 20.69
CA ASP A 381 26.23 -13.03 20.99
C ASP A 381 24.98 -12.39 20.38
N LYS A 382 24.83 -11.06 20.52
CA LYS A 382 23.73 -10.31 19.90
C LYS A 382 23.74 -10.46 18.38
N TYR A 383 24.90 -10.32 17.74
CA TYR A 383 25.02 -10.48 16.29
C TYR A 383 24.69 -11.90 15.84
N GLN A 384 25.09 -12.93 16.58
CA GLN A 384 24.72 -14.32 16.30
C GLN A 384 23.20 -14.54 16.39
N MET A 385 22.53 -13.94 17.37
CA MET A 385 21.06 -13.95 17.45
C MET A 385 20.41 -13.27 16.24
N ASP A 386 20.93 -12.11 15.83
CA ASP A 386 20.43 -11.37 14.66
C ASP A 386 20.63 -12.18 13.36
N VAL A 387 21.77 -12.88 13.20
CA VAL A 387 22.02 -13.82 12.09
C VAL A 387 21.05 -15.00 12.11
N GLY A 388 20.76 -15.55 13.29
CA GLY A 388 19.76 -16.61 13.45
C GLY A 388 18.37 -16.18 13.01
N LYS A 389 17.94 -14.98 13.42
CA LYS A 389 16.68 -14.36 12.98
C LYS A 389 16.67 -14.15 11.46
N TYR A 390 17.73 -13.58 10.89
CA TYR A 390 17.85 -13.37 9.44
C TYR A 390 17.76 -14.69 8.65
N THR A 391 18.31 -15.79 9.19
CA THR A 391 18.22 -17.12 8.57
C THR A 391 16.77 -17.64 8.54
N GLN A 392 16.01 -17.46 9.63
CA GLN A 392 14.59 -17.80 9.69
C GLN A 392 13.77 -16.94 8.72
N ASP A 393 14.04 -15.62 8.71
CA ASP A 393 13.41 -14.67 7.80
C ASP A 393 13.67 -15.06 6.33
N ASN A 394 14.90 -15.46 5.97
CA ASN A 394 15.23 -15.95 4.63
C ASN A 394 14.43 -17.21 4.25
N ALA A 395 14.27 -18.17 5.16
CA ALA A 395 13.45 -19.35 4.90
C ALA A 395 11.97 -18.98 4.65
N TYR A 396 11.43 -18.04 5.44
CA TYR A 396 10.11 -17.48 5.22
C TYR A 396 10.00 -16.80 3.85
N TYR A 397 10.99 -16.02 3.40
CA TYR A 397 10.97 -15.38 2.09
C TYR A 397 11.04 -16.36 0.93
N GLN A 398 11.82 -17.44 1.04
CA GLN A 398 11.83 -18.50 0.03
C GLN A 398 10.44 -19.14 -0.12
N ALA A 399 9.72 -19.35 0.99
CA ALA A 399 8.34 -19.82 0.96
C ALA A 399 7.38 -18.82 0.29
N GLN A 400 7.52 -17.52 0.57
CA GLN A 400 6.70 -16.49 -0.09
C GLN A 400 7.02 -16.36 -1.59
N LEU A 401 8.28 -16.50 -2.00
CA LEU A 401 8.67 -16.53 -3.42
C LEU A 401 8.08 -17.72 -4.15
N ALA A 402 8.09 -18.91 -3.53
CA ALA A 402 7.46 -20.10 -4.09
C ALA A 402 5.96 -19.87 -4.33
N LYS A 403 5.25 -19.35 -3.33
CA LYS A 403 3.82 -19.02 -3.43
C LYS A 403 3.53 -17.93 -4.47
N SER A 404 4.40 -16.94 -4.59
CA SER A 404 4.31 -15.89 -5.62
C SER A 404 4.40 -16.49 -7.04
N ARG A 405 5.29 -17.47 -7.27
CA ARG A 405 5.39 -18.18 -8.55
C ARG A 405 4.15 -19.02 -8.86
N GLU A 406 3.54 -19.65 -7.85
CA GLU A 406 2.27 -20.35 -8.02
C GLU A 406 1.18 -19.39 -8.52
N TYR A 407 1.02 -18.23 -7.89
CA TYR A 407 0.05 -17.23 -8.35
C TYR A 407 0.31 -16.72 -9.77
N GLN A 408 1.57 -16.50 -10.15
CA GLN A 408 1.93 -16.12 -11.52
C GLN A 408 1.59 -17.22 -12.54
N THR A 409 1.82 -18.48 -12.17
CA THR A 409 1.50 -19.64 -13.02
C THR A 409 -0.02 -19.76 -13.22
N THR A 410 -0.80 -19.66 -12.15
CA THR A 410 -2.26 -19.66 -12.19
C THR A 410 -2.80 -18.48 -13.00
N ALA A 411 -2.25 -17.27 -12.83
CA ALA A 411 -2.65 -16.10 -13.62
C ALA A 411 -2.40 -16.29 -15.12
N ALA A 412 -1.26 -16.87 -15.50
CA ALA A 412 -0.95 -17.18 -16.90
C ALA A 412 -1.94 -18.19 -17.49
N GLN A 413 -2.29 -19.24 -16.73
CA GLN A 413 -3.31 -20.22 -17.14
C GLN A 413 -4.68 -19.56 -17.35
N TYR A 414 -5.10 -18.68 -16.46
CA TYR A 414 -6.36 -17.94 -16.62
C TYR A 414 -6.35 -17.01 -17.83
N LEU A 415 -5.24 -16.33 -18.12
CA LEU A 415 -5.12 -15.48 -19.33
C LEU A 415 -5.18 -16.31 -20.61
N GLU A 416 -4.59 -17.51 -20.62
CA GLU A 416 -4.67 -18.43 -21.75
C GLU A 416 -6.13 -18.88 -21.98
N ILE A 417 -6.82 -19.30 -20.92
CA ILE A 417 -8.23 -19.69 -20.96
C ILE A 417 -9.09 -18.51 -21.43
N ALA A 418 -8.86 -17.30 -20.90
CA ALA A 418 -9.55 -16.09 -21.33
C ALA A 418 -9.36 -15.80 -22.82
N GLY A 419 -8.13 -15.95 -23.33
CA GLY A 419 -7.82 -15.77 -24.74
C GLY A 419 -8.61 -16.72 -25.65
N ARG A 420 -8.75 -17.99 -25.24
CA ARG A 420 -9.56 -18.99 -25.96
C ARG A 420 -11.03 -18.60 -25.99
N TYR A 421 -11.60 -18.23 -24.85
CA TYR A 421 -13.00 -17.80 -24.76
C TYR A 421 -13.27 -16.52 -25.57
N LEU A 422 -12.36 -15.54 -25.52
CA LEU A 422 -12.49 -14.29 -26.27
C LEU A 422 -12.49 -14.54 -27.79
N SER A 423 -11.55 -15.36 -28.26
CA SER A 423 -11.46 -15.71 -29.69
C SER A 423 -12.72 -16.44 -30.18
N SER A 424 -13.19 -17.44 -29.43
CA SER A 424 -14.44 -18.16 -29.75
C SER A 424 -15.66 -17.23 -29.70
N GLY A 425 -15.70 -16.32 -28.72
CA GLY A 425 -16.76 -15.33 -28.59
C GLY A 425 -16.82 -14.39 -29.79
N GLN A 426 -15.68 -13.83 -30.20
CA GLN A 426 -15.57 -12.97 -31.39
C GLN A 426 -15.97 -13.70 -32.68
N ALA A 427 -15.59 -14.97 -32.83
CA ALA A 427 -15.99 -15.79 -33.97
C ALA A 427 -17.52 -15.94 -34.05
N LYS A 428 -18.18 -16.20 -32.92
CA LYS A 428 -19.65 -16.28 -32.83
C LYS A 428 -20.34 -14.93 -33.09
N ILE A 429 -19.78 -13.81 -32.66
CA ILE A 429 -20.31 -12.48 -33.01
C ILE A 429 -20.17 -12.21 -34.52
N ASN A 430 -19.05 -12.58 -35.14
CA ASN A 430 -18.92 -12.49 -36.59
C ASN A 430 -19.93 -13.37 -37.33
N GLU A 431 -20.19 -14.59 -36.84
CA GLU A 431 -21.22 -15.49 -37.37
C GLU A 431 -22.61 -14.82 -37.30
N MET A 432 -22.95 -14.21 -36.16
CA MET A 432 -24.17 -13.39 -36.01
C MET A 432 -24.22 -12.27 -37.05
N PHE A 433 -23.13 -11.53 -37.28
CA PHE A 433 -23.11 -10.44 -38.27
C PHE A 433 -23.38 -10.94 -39.69
N VAL A 434 -22.77 -12.06 -40.08
CA VAL A 434 -23.02 -12.69 -41.38
C VAL A 434 -24.49 -13.10 -41.51
N MET A 435 -25.09 -13.67 -40.46
CA MET A 435 -26.52 -14.03 -40.45
C MET A 435 -27.44 -12.80 -40.60
N LEU A 436 -27.00 -11.64 -40.11
CA LEU A 436 -27.70 -10.35 -40.27
C LEU A 436 -27.42 -9.67 -41.62
N GLY A 437 -26.59 -10.27 -42.48
CA GLY A 437 -26.18 -9.67 -43.76
C GLY A 437 -25.21 -8.49 -43.60
N VAL A 438 -24.56 -8.37 -42.43
CA VAL A 438 -23.56 -7.35 -42.12
C VAL A 438 -22.17 -7.93 -42.30
N LYS A 439 -21.23 -7.11 -42.79
CA LYS A 439 -19.82 -7.51 -42.94
C LYS A 439 -19.23 -7.82 -41.55
N PRO A 440 -18.47 -8.91 -41.37
CA PRO A 440 -17.74 -9.18 -40.12
C PRO A 440 -16.84 -8.01 -39.72
N GLU A 441 -16.86 -7.64 -38.43
CA GLU A 441 -16.07 -6.51 -37.91
C GLU A 441 -14.76 -6.98 -37.28
N PHE A 442 -14.77 -8.14 -36.63
CA PHE A 442 -13.56 -8.68 -36.03
C PHE A 442 -12.74 -9.35 -37.13
N GLN A 443 -11.54 -8.83 -37.41
CA GLN A 443 -10.59 -9.55 -38.24
C GLN A 443 -10.37 -10.91 -37.60
N PHE A 444 -10.52 -11.99 -38.37
CA PHE A 444 -10.20 -13.33 -37.89
C PHE A 444 -8.77 -13.28 -37.36
N TYR A 445 -8.62 -13.25 -36.05
CA TYR A 445 -7.33 -13.51 -35.45
C TYR A 445 -7.09 -14.97 -35.81
N LYS A 446 -6.20 -15.22 -36.79
CA LYS A 446 -5.60 -16.52 -37.02
C LYS A 446 -4.69 -16.84 -35.81
N GLY A 447 -5.26 -16.85 -34.62
CA GLY A 447 -4.73 -17.67 -33.54
C GLY A 447 -4.85 -19.09 -34.06
N SER A 448 -3.71 -19.76 -34.19
CA SER A 448 -3.57 -21.07 -34.81
C SER A 448 -4.51 -22.11 -34.19
N SER A 449 -5.74 -22.20 -34.68
CA SER A 449 -6.66 -23.29 -34.37
C SER A 449 -6.20 -24.63 -34.94
N GLU A 450 -5.07 -24.67 -35.65
CA GLU A 450 -4.40 -25.89 -36.13
C GLU A 450 -3.39 -26.48 -35.13
N GLN A 451 -3.19 -25.86 -33.97
CA GLN A 451 -2.56 -26.57 -32.86
C GLN A 451 -3.66 -26.99 -31.88
N PHE A 452 -3.77 -28.30 -31.67
CA PHE A 452 -4.42 -28.97 -30.52
C PHE A 452 -5.87 -29.45 -30.71
N VAL A 453 -5.96 -30.64 -31.34
CA VAL A 453 -6.64 -31.80 -30.71
C VAL A 453 -5.85 -32.22 -29.47
#